data_AF-A0A2K5TW39-F1
#
_entry.id   AF-A0A2K5TW39-F1
#
_cell.length_a   1.000
_cell.length_b   1.000
_cell.length_c   1.000
_cell.angle_alpha   90.00
_cell.angle_beta   90.00
_cell.angle_gamma   90.00
#
_symmetry.space_group_name_H-M   'P 1'
#
loop_
_entity.id
_entity.type
_entity.pdbx_description
1 polymer ?
#
loop_
_entity_poly.entity_id
_entity_poly.type
_entity_poly.pdbx_seq_one_letter_code
_entity_poly.pdbx_strand_id
1 'polypeptide(L)'
;MAAARDPPEVSLREATQRKLRRFSELRGKLVAPGEFWDIVAITAADEKQELAYNHQLSEKLKRKELPLGVQYHVFVDPAGAKIGNGGSTLCALQRLEKLYGDKWNSFIILLIHSGGYSQRLPNASALGKIFTALPLDIPECSCKTSCIIQSILDSRCSVAPGSVVEYSRLGPDVSVGENCIISGSYILTKAALPAHSFVCSLSLKMNRCLKYSTMAFGVQDNLKKSVKTLSDIKLLQFFGVCFLSCLDVWNLKVTEELFSGNKTCLSLWTARIFPVCSSLSDSVTTSLKMLNAVKNKSAFSLNSYKLLSIEEMLIYKDVEDMITYREQIFLEISLKSNLI
;
A
#
# COMPACT_ATOMS: atom_id res chain seq x y z
N MET A 1 45.88 23.23 -8.94
CA MET A 1 44.54 23.49 -8.36
C MET A 1 43.68 22.24 -8.56
N ALA A 2 43.60 21.38 -7.54
CA ALA A 2 42.66 20.27 -7.58
C ALA A 2 41.25 20.85 -7.38
N ALA A 3 40.37 20.71 -8.36
CA ALA A 3 38.98 21.07 -8.23
C ALA A 3 38.41 20.31 -7.01
N ALA A 4 37.90 21.05 -6.03
CA ALA A 4 37.16 20.48 -4.93
C ALA A 4 36.00 19.68 -5.53
N ARG A 5 36.06 18.35 -5.43
CA ARG A 5 34.94 17.49 -5.84
C ARG A 5 33.82 17.73 -4.85
N ASP A 6 32.64 18.08 -5.34
CA ASP A 6 31.45 18.22 -4.50
C ASP A 6 31.23 16.96 -3.66
N PRO A 7 30.71 17.10 -2.43
CA PRO A 7 30.40 15.96 -1.59
C PRO A 7 29.49 14.96 -2.35
N PRO A 8 29.69 13.64 -2.17
CA PRO A 8 28.93 12.61 -2.89
C PRO A 8 27.41 12.79 -2.83
N GLU A 9 26.90 13.31 -1.71
CA GLU A 9 25.49 13.54 -1.43
C GLU A 9 24.90 14.69 -2.27
N VAL A 10 25.66 15.78 -2.47
CA VAL A 10 25.28 16.91 -3.32
C VAL A 10 25.19 16.46 -4.78
N SER A 11 26.18 15.68 -5.23
CA SER A 11 26.22 15.11 -6.58
C SER A 11 25.03 14.18 -6.87
N LEU A 12 24.60 13.36 -5.89
CA LEU A 12 23.43 12.49 -6.02
C LEU A 12 22.11 13.26 -6.10
N ARG A 13 21.95 14.32 -5.29
CA ARG A 13 20.77 15.18 -5.31
C ARG A 13 20.64 15.90 -6.65
N GLU A 14 21.73 16.47 -7.14
CA GLU A 14 21.75 17.12 -8.45
C GLU A 14 21.50 16.15 -9.60
N ALA A 15 22.09 14.95 -9.56
CA ALA A 15 21.82 13.91 -10.54
C ALA A 15 20.34 13.50 -10.55
N THR A 16 19.71 13.38 -9.37
CA THR A 16 18.29 13.09 -9.24
C THR A 16 17.42 14.21 -9.82
N GLN A 17 17.71 15.46 -9.46
CA GLN A 17 17.00 16.63 -10.01
C GLN A 17 17.14 16.74 -11.53
N ARG A 18 18.32 16.46 -12.10
CA ARG A 18 18.52 16.41 -13.55
C ARG A 18 17.64 15.36 -14.23
N LYS A 19 17.54 14.16 -13.66
CA LYS A 19 16.66 13.09 -14.17
C LYS A 19 15.19 13.50 -14.10
N LEU A 20 14.76 14.11 -12.99
CA LEU A 20 13.39 14.61 -12.81
C LEU A 20 13.04 15.70 -13.82
N ARG A 21 13.94 16.68 -14.05
CA ARG A 21 13.76 17.72 -15.07
C ARG A 21 13.64 17.12 -16.47
N ARG A 22 14.58 16.24 -16.86
CA ARG A 22 14.53 15.54 -18.15
C ARG A 22 13.24 14.75 -18.33
N PHE A 23 12.81 14.00 -17.31
CA PHE A 23 11.55 13.26 -17.40
C PHE A 23 10.35 14.20 -17.53
N SER A 24 10.33 15.31 -16.77
CA SER A 24 9.29 16.33 -16.85
C SER A 24 9.18 16.96 -18.25
N GLU A 25 10.29 17.13 -18.96
CA GLU A 25 10.31 17.65 -20.33
C GLU A 25 9.67 16.70 -21.36
N LEU A 26 9.65 15.39 -21.08
CA LEU A 26 9.10 14.36 -21.97
C LEU A 26 7.60 14.08 -21.73
N ARG A 27 7.07 14.45 -20.55
CA ARG A 27 5.68 14.20 -20.16
C ARG A 27 4.70 14.80 -21.17
N GLY A 28 3.73 14.01 -21.61
CA GLY A 28 2.69 14.46 -22.54
C GLY A 28 3.15 14.75 -23.97
N LYS A 29 4.42 14.45 -24.31
CA LYS A 29 4.98 14.64 -25.66
C LYS A 29 5.20 13.29 -26.33
N LEU A 30 5.06 13.25 -27.65
CA LEU A 30 5.48 12.11 -28.44
C LEU A 30 7.01 12.03 -28.41
N VAL A 31 7.55 10.90 -27.97
CA VAL A 31 9.00 10.68 -27.94
C VAL A 31 9.48 9.98 -29.20
N ALA A 32 10.62 10.41 -29.73
CA ALA A 32 11.26 9.76 -30.86
C ALA A 32 12.05 8.51 -30.42
N PRO A 33 12.33 7.57 -31.34
CA PRO A 33 13.19 6.43 -31.05
C PRO A 33 14.53 6.86 -30.44
N GLY A 34 14.91 6.24 -29.31
CA GLY A 34 16.15 6.55 -28.60
C GLY A 34 16.08 7.71 -27.59
N GLU A 35 14.99 8.50 -27.54
CA GLU A 35 14.82 9.54 -26.52
C GLU A 35 14.35 8.96 -25.16
N PHE A 36 13.60 7.86 -25.23
CA PHE A 36 13.03 7.11 -24.11
C PHE A 36 12.98 5.60 -24.45
N TRP A 37 12.42 4.80 -23.56
CA TRP A 37 12.15 3.38 -23.82
C TRP A 37 11.02 3.20 -24.84
N ASP A 38 11.15 2.23 -25.73
CA ASP A 38 10.10 1.87 -26.69
C ASP A 38 8.95 1.15 -25.98
N ILE A 39 9.31 0.31 -24.98
CA ILE A 39 8.38 -0.47 -24.18
C ILE A 39 8.69 -0.29 -22.70
N VAL A 40 7.65 -0.04 -21.89
CA VAL A 40 7.70 -0.14 -20.43
C VAL A 40 6.80 -1.29 -20.00
N ALA A 41 7.41 -2.38 -19.56
CA ALA A 41 6.72 -3.58 -19.07
C ALA A 41 6.72 -3.61 -17.54
N ILE A 42 5.56 -3.77 -16.93
CA ILE A 42 5.37 -3.81 -15.47
C ILE A 42 4.85 -5.18 -15.09
N THR A 43 5.48 -5.87 -14.14
CA THR A 43 4.95 -7.15 -13.65
C THR A 43 3.91 -6.93 -12.54
N ALA A 44 2.84 -7.71 -12.53
CA ALA A 44 1.77 -7.68 -11.53
C ALA A 44 1.62 -9.03 -10.81
N ALA A 45 1.27 -8.99 -9.53
CA ALA A 45 1.19 -10.20 -8.72
C ALA A 45 -0.05 -11.06 -9.01
N ASP A 46 -1.12 -10.45 -9.51
CA ASP A 46 -2.42 -11.05 -9.80
C ASP A 46 -3.21 -10.14 -10.76
N GLU A 47 -4.31 -10.68 -11.32
CA GLU A 47 -5.18 -9.97 -12.28
C GLU A 47 -5.76 -8.68 -11.70
N LYS A 48 -6.02 -8.64 -10.38
CA LYS A 48 -6.54 -7.44 -9.71
C LYS A 48 -5.49 -6.32 -9.66
N GLN A 49 -4.21 -6.65 -9.42
CA GLN A 49 -3.13 -5.68 -9.54
C GLN A 49 -2.93 -5.22 -10.99
N GLU A 50 -3.05 -6.11 -11.97
CA GLU A 50 -2.99 -5.71 -13.38
C GLU A 50 -4.09 -4.72 -13.73
N LEU A 51 -5.33 -4.99 -13.31
CA LEU A 51 -6.45 -4.06 -13.49
C LEU A 51 -6.11 -2.69 -12.88
N ALA A 52 -5.60 -2.67 -11.65
CA ALA A 52 -5.21 -1.44 -10.98
C ALA A 52 -4.09 -0.69 -11.70
N TYR A 53 -3.06 -1.41 -12.16
CA TYR A 53 -1.93 -0.82 -12.87
C TYR A 53 -2.33 -0.26 -14.24
N ASN A 54 -3.13 -1.00 -15.00
CA ASN A 54 -3.66 -0.52 -16.29
C ASN A 54 -4.52 0.73 -16.11
N HIS A 55 -5.37 0.75 -15.08
CA HIS A 55 -6.15 1.94 -14.74
C HIS A 55 -5.25 3.15 -14.42
N GLN A 56 -4.23 2.96 -13.57
CA GLN A 56 -3.28 4.02 -13.22
C GLN A 56 -2.49 4.52 -14.44
N LEU A 57 -2.02 3.62 -15.32
CA LEU A 57 -1.35 4.00 -16.56
C LEU A 57 -2.28 4.83 -17.47
N SER A 58 -3.52 4.39 -17.65
CA SER A 58 -4.52 5.09 -18.46
C SER A 58 -4.76 6.51 -17.96
N GLU A 59 -5.00 6.67 -16.66
CA GLU A 59 -5.22 7.98 -16.05
C GLU A 59 -3.99 8.89 -16.16
N LYS A 60 -2.79 8.34 -15.95
CA LYS A 60 -1.55 9.10 -16.09
C LYS A 60 -1.28 9.54 -17.52
N LEU A 61 -1.62 8.71 -18.52
CA LEU A 61 -1.55 9.10 -19.93
C LEU A 61 -2.56 10.21 -20.26
N LYS A 62 -3.81 10.09 -19.79
CA LYS A 62 -4.84 11.14 -19.97
C LYS A 62 -4.41 12.48 -19.36
N ARG A 63 -3.79 12.43 -18.18
CA ARG A 63 -3.26 13.61 -17.46
C ARG A 63 -1.92 14.10 -18.00
N LYS A 64 -1.40 13.48 -19.08
CA LYS A 64 -0.11 13.82 -19.68
C LYS A 64 1.06 13.71 -18.69
N GLU A 65 0.97 12.82 -17.71
CA GLU A 65 2.02 12.57 -16.71
C GLU A 65 3.08 11.58 -17.20
N LEU A 66 2.82 10.89 -18.32
CA LEU A 66 3.73 9.95 -18.97
C LEU A 66 4.05 10.41 -20.40
N PRO A 67 5.23 10.07 -20.94
CA PRO A 67 5.55 10.26 -22.35
C PRO A 67 4.57 9.50 -23.28
N LEU A 68 4.28 10.07 -24.45
CA LEU A 68 3.42 9.48 -25.48
C LEU A 68 4.26 8.76 -26.53
N GLY A 69 3.69 7.76 -27.21
CA GLY A 69 4.40 6.95 -28.22
C GLY A 69 5.07 5.68 -27.66
N VAL A 70 5.19 5.59 -26.34
CA VAL A 70 5.72 4.43 -25.62
C VAL A 70 4.63 3.37 -25.45
N GLN A 71 5.00 2.09 -25.58
CA GLN A 71 4.11 0.97 -25.31
C GLN A 71 4.18 0.57 -23.83
N TYR A 72 3.12 0.83 -23.08
CA TYR A 72 3.02 0.44 -21.67
C TYR A 72 2.26 -0.88 -21.54
N HIS A 73 2.92 -1.90 -20.99
CA HIS A 73 2.31 -3.21 -20.75
C HIS A 73 2.35 -3.57 -19.28
N VAL A 74 1.31 -4.24 -18.83
CA VAL A 74 1.28 -4.91 -17.53
C VAL A 74 1.17 -6.41 -17.77
N PHE A 75 2.03 -7.20 -17.12
CA PHE A 75 2.06 -8.64 -17.26
C PHE A 75 1.85 -9.31 -15.90
N VAL A 76 0.78 -10.09 -15.80
CA VAL A 76 0.43 -10.86 -14.60
C VAL A 76 1.26 -12.12 -14.49
N ASP A 77 1.79 -12.38 -13.30
CA ASP A 77 2.36 -13.68 -12.97
C ASP A 77 1.30 -14.79 -13.12
N PRO A 78 1.63 -15.96 -13.71
CA PRO A 78 0.75 -17.11 -13.78
C PRO A 78 0.12 -17.45 -12.42
N ALA A 79 -1.13 -17.91 -12.45
CA ALA A 79 -1.83 -18.34 -11.25
C ALA A 79 -1.09 -19.48 -10.54
N GLY A 80 -1.14 -19.47 -9.20
CA GLY A 80 -0.51 -20.48 -8.36
C GLY A 80 0.62 -19.92 -7.50
N ALA A 81 1.67 -20.72 -7.30
CA ALA A 81 2.78 -20.36 -6.44
C ALA A 81 3.56 -19.16 -6.98
N LYS A 82 4.10 -18.35 -6.08
CA LYS A 82 4.92 -17.20 -6.47
C LYS A 82 6.22 -17.65 -7.13
N ILE A 83 6.42 -17.18 -8.34
CA ILE A 83 7.57 -17.53 -9.19
C ILE A 83 8.80 -16.63 -8.98
N GLY A 84 8.63 -15.54 -8.23
CA GLY A 84 9.68 -14.55 -7.95
C GLY A 84 10.11 -13.75 -9.19
N ASN A 85 11.01 -12.78 -9.00
CA ASN A 85 11.38 -11.84 -10.08
C ASN A 85 11.94 -12.54 -11.33
N GLY A 86 12.72 -13.61 -11.16
CA GLY A 86 13.27 -14.37 -12.29
C GLY A 86 12.18 -15.04 -13.13
N GLY A 87 11.21 -15.70 -12.47
CA GLY A 87 10.06 -16.26 -13.16
C GLY A 87 9.21 -15.19 -13.83
N SER A 88 8.95 -14.08 -13.15
CA SER A 88 8.20 -12.95 -13.71
C SER A 88 8.90 -12.36 -14.95
N THR A 89 10.24 -12.30 -14.96
CA THR A 89 11.00 -11.90 -16.15
C THR A 89 10.75 -12.84 -17.32
N LEU A 90 10.86 -14.15 -17.12
CA LEU A 90 10.65 -15.13 -18.19
C LEU A 90 9.21 -15.06 -18.73
N CYS A 91 8.23 -14.88 -17.84
CA CYS A 91 6.84 -14.69 -18.25
C CYS A 91 6.66 -13.41 -19.08
N ALA A 92 7.22 -12.29 -18.63
CA ALA A 92 7.17 -11.03 -19.36
C ALA A 92 7.81 -11.14 -20.76
N LEU A 93 8.97 -11.79 -20.87
CA LEU A 93 9.65 -12.02 -22.15
C LEU A 93 8.79 -12.88 -23.10
N GLN A 94 8.22 -13.98 -22.60
CA GLN A 94 7.31 -14.82 -23.40
C GLN A 94 6.09 -14.05 -23.89
N ARG A 95 5.55 -13.13 -23.08
CA ARG A 95 4.42 -12.27 -23.46
C ARG A 95 4.82 -11.24 -24.53
N LEU A 96 6.00 -10.64 -24.40
CA LEU A 96 6.54 -9.71 -25.38
C LEU A 96 6.79 -10.40 -26.73
N GLU A 97 7.39 -11.59 -26.72
CA GLU A 97 7.58 -12.41 -27.91
C GLU A 97 6.24 -12.74 -28.57
N LYS A 98 5.22 -13.12 -27.79
CA LYS A 98 3.88 -13.38 -28.33
C LYS A 98 3.22 -12.13 -28.94
N LEU A 99 3.44 -10.94 -28.39
CA LEU A 99 2.83 -9.70 -28.86
C LEU A 99 3.52 -9.14 -30.11
N TYR A 100 4.84 -9.27 -30.18
CA TYR A 100 5.65 -8.56 -31.19
C TYR A 100 6.37 -9.49 -32.17
N GLY A 101 6.36 -10.81 -31.95
CA GLY A 101 7.19 -11.76 -32.70
C GLY A 101 8.65 -11.33 -32.67
N ASP A 102 9.43 -11.66 -33.71
CA ASP A 102 10.86 -11.37 -33.78
C ASP A 102 11.22 -9.87 -33.66
N LYS A 103 10.25 -8.96 -33.85
CA LYS A 103 10.47 -7.51 -33.75
C LYS A 103 10.85 -7.07 -32.34
N TRP A 104 10.52 -7.83 -31.30
CA TRP A 104 10.80 -7.40 -29.92
C TRP A 104 12.29 -7.20 -29.64
N ASN A 105 13.15 -7.91 -30.37
CA ASN A 105 14.61 -7.79 -30.32
C ASN A 105 15.14 -6.43 -30.80
N SER A 106 14.30 -5.61 -31.45
CA SER A 106 14.66 -4.27 -31.91
C SER A 106 14.29 -3.16 -30.92
N PHE A 107 13.57 -3.47 -29.84
CA PHE A 107 13.11 -2.49 -28.85
C PHE A 107 14.06 -2.38 -27.66
N ILE A 108 14.19 -1.16 -27.12
CA ILE A 108 14.76 -0.90 -25.80
C ILE A 108 13.63 -0.98 -24.76
N ILE A 109 13.66 -2.03 -23.95
CA ILE A 109 12.58 -2.38 -23.02
C ILE A 109 13.00 -2.08 -21.57
N LEU A 110 12.17 -1.31 -20.85
CA LEU A 110 12.25 -1.18 -19.39
C LEU A 110 11.31 -2.20 -18.74
N LEU A 111 11.89 -3.19 -18.06
CA LEU A 111 11.12 -4.13 -17.23
C LEU A 111 11.15 -3.71 -15.76
N ILE A 112 9.97 -3.52 -15.16
CA ILE A 112 9.80 -3.10 -13.77
C ILE A 112 9.09 -4.21 -12.97
N HIS A 113 9.84 -4.88 -12.09
CA HIS A 113 9.29 -5.89 -11.19
C HIS A 113 8.42 -5.25 -10.11
N SER A 114 7.10 -5.32 -10.27
CA SER A 114 6.13 -4.71 -9.36
C SER A 114 5.15 -5.71 -8.74
N GLY A 115 5.28 -7.00 -9.09
CA GLY A 115 4.48 -8.10 -8.54
C GLY A 115 5.08 -8.68 -7.25
N GLY A 116 4.43 -8.44 -6.11
CA GLY A 116 4.81 -9.06 -4.84
C GLY A 116 3.82 -8.77 -3.71
N TYR A 117 3.95 -9.50 -2.59
CA TYR A 117 3.03 -9.37 -1.45
C TYR A 117 3.14 -8.06 -0.67
N SER A 118 4.24 -7.32 -0.81
CA SER A 118 4.48 -6.07 -0.07
C SER A 118 4.38 -6.19 1.46
N GLN A 119 4.78 -7.32 2.06
CA GLN A 119 4.71 -7.54 3.52
C GLN A 119 5.50 -6.53 4.39
N ARG A 120 6.37 -5.71 3.80
CA ARG A 120 7.07 -4.59 4.48
C ARG A 120 6.42 -3.22 4.27
N LEU A 121 5.49 -3.13 3.32
CA LEU A 121 4.74 -1.92 2.98
C LEU A 121 3.28 -2.33 2.70
N PRO A 122 2.50 -2.71 3.73
CA PRO A 122 1.21 -3.37 3.54
C PRO A 122 0.14 -2.50 2.87
N ASN A 123 0.27 -1.16 2.98
CA ASN A 123 -0.57 -0.20 2.26
C ASN A 123 -0.40 -0.27 0.74
N ALA A 124 0.70 -0.83 0.26
CA ALA A 124 0.97 -1.08 -1.15
C ALA A 124 0.74 -2.55 -1.56
N SER A 125 0.17 -3.40 -0.71
CA SER A 125 -0.11 -4.81 -1.04
C SER A 125 -1.28 -4.96 -2.01
N ALA A 126 -2.35 -4.18 -1.83
CA ALA A 126 -3.56 -4.32 -2.63
C ALA A 126 -3.40 -3.73 -4.04
N LEU A 127 -3.07 -2.42 -4.11
CA LEU A 127 -2.94 -1.66 -5.36
C LEU A 127 -1.53 -1.64 -5.94
N GLY A 128 -0.55 -2.22 -5.22
CA GLY A 128 0.82 -2.34 -5.70
C GLY A 128 1.72 -1.13 -5.40
N LYS A 129 3.04 -1.35 -5.50
CA LYS A 129 4.06 -0.38 -5.05
C LYS A 129 4.41 0.69 -6.07
N ILE A 130 4.36 0.34 -7.36
CA ILE A 130 4.87 1.21 -8.43
C ILE A 130 4.12 2.56 -8.52
N PHE A 131 2.83 2.57 -8.16
CA PHE A 131 2.01 3.78 -8.11
C PHE A 131 1.79 4.30 -6.67
N THR A 132 2.61 3.86 -5.72
CA THR A 132 2.62 4.48 -4.38
C THR A 132 3.18 5.89 -4.50
N ALA A 133 2.48 6.86 -3.94
CA ALA A 133 2.92 8.25 -3.98
C ALA A 133 4.10 8.45 -3.01
N LEU A 134 5.09 9.22 -3.45
CA LEU A 134 6.26 9.57 -2.64
C LEU A 134 6.39 11.09 -2.57
N PRO A 135 6.62 11.66 -1.38
CA PRO A 135 6.91 13.07 -1.23
C PRO A 135 8.33 13.36 -1.75
N LEU A 136 8.44 14.09 -2.87
CA LEU A 136 9.72 14.38 -3.53
C LEU A 136 10.44 15.61 -2.94
N ASP A 137 9.71 16.53 -2.33
CA ASP A 137 10.23 17.79 -1.81
C ASP A 137 10.08 17.88 -0.28
N ILE A 138 10.65 16.92 0.45
CA ILE A 138 10.72 17.05 1.92
C ILE A 138 12.03 17.76 2.28
N PRO A 139 11.98 18.93 2.95
CA PRO A 139 13.18 19.55 3.51
C PRO A 139 13.90 18.58 4.47
N GLU A 140 15.21 18.71 4.59
CA GLU A 140 16.07 17.89 5.48
C GLU A 140 15.61 17.86 6.96
N CYS A 141 14.68 18.74 7.36
CA CYS A 141 14.05 18.76 8.69
C CYS A 141 12.70 17.97 8.77
N SER A 142 12.50 16.96 7.92
CA SER A 142 11.26 16.17 7.78
C SER A 142 10.77 15.50 9.06
N CYS A 143 11.67 15.24 10.02
CA CYS A 143 11.35 14.57 11.28
C CYS A 143 10.38 15.38 12.17
N LYS A 144 10.12 16.66 11.84
CA LYS A 144 9.25 17.55 12.62
C LYS A 144 7.87 17.82 12.00
N THR A 145 7.55 17.24 10.86
CA THR A 145 6.27 17.48 10.18
C THR A 145 5.55 16.18 9.82
N SER A 146 4.23 16.23 9.72
CA SER A 146 3.42 15.18 9.12
C SER A 146 3.47 15.27 7.59
N CYS A 147 3.34 14.15 6.89
CA CYS A 147 3.23 14.09 5.44
C CYS A 147 1.78 13.76 5.04
N ILE A 148 1.11 14.68 4.36
CA ILE A 148 -0.26 14.50 3.88
C ILE A 148 -0.24 14.33 2.36
N ILE A 149 -0.72 13.20 1.87
CA ILE A 149 -0.70 12.82 0.46
C ILE A 149 -2.13 12.57 0.02
N GLN A 150 -2.66 13.38 -0.92
CA GLN A 150 -4.00 13.16 -1.51
C GLN A 150 -5.05 12.76 -0.46
N SER A 151 -5.17 13.55 0.62
CA SER A 151 -6.05 13.26 1.76
C SER A 151 -6.78 14.53 2.19
N ILE A 152 -7.97 14.35 2.77
CA ILE A 152 -8.84 15.44 3.22
C ILE A 152 -8.89 15.41 4.74
N LEU A 153 -8.34 16.44 5.36
CA LEU A 153 -8.34 16.59 6.81
C LEU A 153 -9.21 17.80 7.17
N ASP A 154 -10.06 17.63 8.18
CA ASP A 154 -10.73 18.76 8.82
C ASP A 154 -9.70 19.69 9.48
N SER A 155 -9.97 20.99 9.49
CA SER A 155 -9.13 22.01 10.13
C SER A 155 -8.82 21.75 11.61
N ARG A 156 -9.68 21.00 12.33
CA ARG A 156 -9.49 20.64 13.74
C ARG A 156 -8.73 19.32 13.93
N CYS A 157 -8.50 18.56 12.85
CA CYS A 157 -7.72 17.33 12.91
C CYS A 157 -6.25 17.63 13.21
N SER A 158 -5.66 16.90 14.17
CA SER A 158 -4.24 17.04 14.52
C SER A 158 -3.46 15.82 14.06
N VAL A 159 -2.40 16.03 13.29
CA VAL A 159 -1.47 14.97 12.89
C VAL A 159 -0.07 15.27 13.41
N ALA A 160 0.44 14.41 14.28
CA ALA A 160 1.74 14.59 14.90
C ALA A 160 2.91 14.30 13.91
N PRO A 161 4.12 14.80 14.21
CA PRO A 161 5.30 14.63 13.37
C PRO A 161 5.64 13.18 13.03
N GLY A 162 6.27 13.00 11.85
CA GLY A 162 6.69 11.68 11.35
C GLY A 162 5.54 10.81 10.83
N SER A 163 4.29 11.24 10.99
CA SER A 163 3.12 10.52 10.50
C SER A 163 2.84 10.79 9.02
N VAL A 164 2.43 9.75 8.30
CA VAL A 164 2.02 9.81 6.90
C VAL A 164 0.53 9.49 6.80
N VAL A 165 -0.24 10.37 6.17
CA VAL A 165 -1.65 10.16 5.87
C VAL A 165 -1.82 10.22 4.37
N GLU A 166 -2.21 9.10 3.77
CA GLU A 166 -2.45 8.99 2.33
C GLU A 166 -3.86 8.51 2.00
N TYR A 167 -4.45 9.05 0.93
CA TYR A 167 -5.76 8.64 0.41
C TYR A 167 -6.81 8.47 1.51
N SER A 168 -6.90 9.41 2.46
CA SER A 168 -7.73 9.25 3.66
C SER A 168 -8.59 10.49 3.91
N ARG A 169 -9.66 10.30 4.68
CA ARG A 169 -10.56 11.37 5.15
C ARG A 169 -10.59 11.37 6.67
N LEU A 170 -10.11 12.44 7.31
CA LEU A 170 -10.06 12.56 8.78
C LEU A 170 -10.94 13.72 9.25
N GLY A 171 -11.85 13.43 10.18
CA GLY A 171 -12.79 14.35 10.77
C GLY A 171 -12.18 15.25 11.85
N PRO A 172 -12.98 16.19 12.38
CA PRO A 172 -12.51 17.23 13.29
C PRO A 172 -11.98 16.72 14.62
N ASP A 173 -12.52 15.61 15.13
CA ASP A 173 -12.17 15.07 16.45
C ASP A 173 -11.14 13.92 16.35
N VAL A 174 -10.35 13.91 15.27
CA VAL A 174 -9.32 12.91 15.02
C VAL A 174 -7.95 13.45 15.42
N SER A 175 -7.27 12.71 16.30
CA SER A 175 -5.89 12.96 16.70
C SER A 175 -5.00 11.79 16.30
N VAL A 176 -3.94 12.06 15.54
CA VAL A 176 -2.98 11.07 15.07
C VAL A 176 -1.66 11.26 15.80
N GLY A 177 -1.24 10.25 16.57
CA GLY A 177 0.05 10.22 17.26
C GLY A 177 1.24 10.20 16.29
N GLU A 178 2.45 10.31 16.83
CA GLU A 178 3.68 10.39 16.03
C GLU A 178 3.99 9.10 15.27
N ASN A 179 4.69 9.22 14.14
CA ASN A 179 5.20 8.09 13.37
C ASN A 179 4.12 7.06 12.96
N CYS A 180 2.91 7.52 12.69
CA CYS A 180 1.81 6.70 12.20
C CYS A 180 1.79 6.60 10.68
N ILE A 181 1.19 5.54 10.14
CA ILE A 181 0.90 5.42 8.70
C ILE A 181 -0.60 5.16 8.58
N ILE A 182 -1.32 6.04 7.89
CA ILE A 182 -2.75 5.91 7.62
C ILE A 182 -2.96 5.89 6.10
N SER A 183 -3.63 4.86 5.58
CA SER A 183 -3.84 4.70 4.14
C SER A 183 -5.24 4.20 3.80
N GLY A 184 -5.96 4.91 2.93
CA GLY A 184 -7.28 4.48 2.46
C GLY A 184 -8.39 4.55 3.52
N SER A 185 -8.18 5.29 4.61
CA SER A 185 -9.06 5.24 5.79
C SER A 185 -10.04 6.41 5.83
N TYR A 186 -11.23 6.15 6.36
CA TYR A 186 -12.25 7.18 6.62
C TYR A 186 -12.59 7.21 8.12
N ILE A 187 -12.27 8.31 8.79
CA ILE A 187 -12.44 8.47 10.24
C ILE A 187 -13.25 9.73 10.50
N LEU A 188 -14.55 9.62 10.72
CA LEU A 188 -15.43 10.77 11.01
C LEU A 188 -15.62 11.02 12.50
N THR A 189 -15.67 9.94 13.28
CA THR A 189 -15.94 9.98 14.71
C THR A 189 -14.69 10.31 15.49
N LYS A 190 -14.87 10.74 16.75
CA LYS A 190 -13.77 11.00 17.68
C LYS A 190 -12.85 9.78 17.78
N ALA A 191 -11.60 9.96 17.40
CA ALA A 191 -10.60 8.90 17.38
C ALA A 191 -9.23 9.45 17.79
N ALA A 192 -8.52 8.68 18.62
CA ALA A 192 -7.13 8.93 18.94
C ALA A 192 -6.32 7.72 18.49
N LEU A 193 -5.42 7.94 17.53
CA LEU A 193 -4.50 6.92 17.05
C LEU A 193 -3.21 6.99 17.88
N PRO A 194 -2.84 5.91 18.57
CA PRO A 194 -1.57 5.84 19.29
C PRO A 194 -0.37 6.09 18.37
N ALA A 195 0.71 6.65 18.89
CA ALA A 195 1.97 6.74 18.16
C ALA A 195 2.44 5.36 17.65
N HIS A 196 3.15 5.33 16.53
CA HIS A 196 3.65 4.13 15.87
C HIS A 196 2.54 3.17 15.40
N SER A 197 1.34 3.67 15.09
CA SER A 197 0.24 2.86 14.55
C SER A 197 0.29 2.83 13.02
N PHE A 198 0.10 1.64 12.46
CA PHE A 198 -0.22 1.44 11.06
C PHE A 198 -1.71 1.17 10.92
N VAL A 199 -2.40 1.92 10.07
CA VAL A 199 -3.82 1.77 9.75
C VAL A 199 -3.98 1.79 8.23
N CYS A 200 -4.46 0.70 7.65
CA CYS A 200 -4.76 0.67 6.22
C CYS A 200 -6.04 -0.11 5.94
N SER A 201 -7.00 0.55 5.32
CA SER A 201 -8.31 -0.01 5.04
C SER A 201 -8.38 -0.58 3.62
N LEU A 202 -9.01 -1.74 3.49
CA LEU A 202 -9.22 -2.40 2.21
C LEU A 202 -10.72 -2.59 1.96
N SER A 203 -11.13 -2.29 0.72
CA SER A 203 -12.41 -2.71 0.16
C SER A 203 -12.32 -4.18 -0.23
N LEU A 204 -13.36 -4.94 0.09
CA LEU A 204 -13.41 -6.39 -0.09
C LEU A 204 -14.69 -6.77 -0.84
N LYS A 205 -14.55 -7.63 -1.85
CA LYS A 205 -15.68 -8.21 -2.59
C LYS A 205 -15.94 -9.62 -2.08
N MET A 206 -16.94 -9.77 -1.21
CA MET A 206 -17.28 -11.05 -0.58
C MET A 206 -18.74 -11.40 -0.91
N ASN A 207 -18.98 -12.56 -1.51
CA ASN A 207 -20.34 -12.99 -1.91
C ASN A 207 -21.08 -11.91 -2.71
N ARG A 208 -20.38 -11.25 -3.64
CA ARG A 208 -20.87 -10.11 -4.46
C ARG A 208 -21.28 -8.86 -3.66
N CYS A 209 -21.04 -8.83 -2.35
CA CYS A 209 -21.27 -7.68 -1.51
C CYS A 209 -19.96 -6.96 -1.24
N LEU A 210 -20.01 -5.63 -1.29
CA LEU A 210 -18.92 -4.78 -0.83
C LEU A 210 -18.86 -4.80 0.70
N LYS A 211 -17.68 -5.06 1.23
CA LYS A 211 -17.35 -5.09 2.66
C LYS A 211 -16.02 -4.38 2.85
N TYR A 212 -15.68 -4.08 4.11
CA TYR A 212 -14.44 -3.39 4.43
C TYR A 212 -13.76 -4.08 5.61
N SER A 213 -12.43 -4.10 5.61
CA SER A 213 -11.64 -4.50 6.77
C SER A 213 -10.41 -3.61 6.84
N THR A 214 -10.01 -3.27 8.07
CA THR A 214 -8.87 -2.37 8.31
C THR A 214 -7.76 -3.11 9.02
N MET A 215 -6.59 -3.15 8.37
CA MET A 215 -5.34 -3.57 8.98
C MET A 215 -4.93 -2.52 10.02
N ALA A 216 -4.94 -2.87 11.30
CA ALA A 216 -4.42 -2.04 12.38
C ALA A 216 -3.41 -2.82 13.21
N PHE A 217 -2.16 -2.37 13.26
CA PHE A 217 -1.06 -2.98 14.02
C PHE A 217 0.08 -1.96 14.23
N GLY A 218 1.18 -2.34 14.87
CA GLY A 218 2.31 -1.44 15.11
C GLY A 218 3.23 -1.32 13.90
N VAL A 219 3.74 -0.13 13.60
CA VAL A 219 4.69 0.09 12.49
C VAL A 219 5.94 -0.80 12.59
N GLN A 220 6.31 -1.20 13.81
CA GLN A 220 7.45 -2.08 14.09
C GLN A 220 7.10 -3.58 14.12
N ASP A 221 5.83 -3.96 13.92
CA ASP A 221 5.43 -5.36 13.94
C ASP A 221 5.99 -6.11 12.72
N ASN A 222 6.59 -7.28 12.97
CA ASN A 222 7.21 -8.08 11.92
C ASN A 222 6.21 -9.08 11.32
N LEU A 223 5.51 -8.66 10.27
CA LEU A 223 4.55 -9.50 9.54
C LEU A 223 5.17 -10.74 8.87
N LYS A 224 6.51 -10.79 8.72
CA LYS A 224 7.22 -11.95 8.15
C LYS A 224 7.66 -12.97 9.19
N LYS A 225 7.67 -12.59 10.46
CA LYS A 225 8.02 -13.52 11.53
C LYS A 225 6.92 -14.57 11.63
N SER A 226 7.30 -15.82 11.48
CA SER A 226 6.39 -16.96 11.56
C SER A 226 6.88 -17.98 12.57
N VAL A 227 5.94 -18.74 13.13
CA VAL A 227 6.21 -19.91 13.96
C VAL A 227 5.58 -21.16 13.34
N LYS A 228 6.08 -22.34 13.70
CA LYS A 228 5.65 -23.61 13.12
C LYS A 228 4.52 -24.28 13.88
N THR A 229 4.36 -23.97 15.16
CA THR A 229 3.43 -24.65 16.06
C THR A 229 2.60 -23.65 16.86
N LEU A 230 1.40 -24.05 17.27
CA LEU A 230 0.51 -23.21 18.09
C LEU A 230 1.15 -22.86 19.46
N SER A 231 1.94 -23.76 20.04
CA SER A 231 2.65 -23.51 21.31
C SER A 231 3.66 -22.37 21.24
N ASP A 232 4.15 -22.06 20.04
CA ASP A 232 5.15 -21.02 19.81
C ASP A 232 4.54 -19.64 19.52
N ILE A 233 3.21 -19.51 19.49
CA ILE A 233 2.50 -18.25 19.20
C ILE A 233 2.90 -17.11 20.14
N LYS A 234 3.29 -17.43 21.38
CA LYS A 234 3.85 -16.47 22.35
C LYS A 234 5.13 -15.76 21.88
N LEU A 235 5.82 -16.29 20.87
CA LEU A 235 7.01 -15.68 20.28
C LEU A 235 6.67 -14.57 19.27
N LEU A 236 5.42 -14.50 18.81
CA LEU A 236 4.92 -13.41 17.99
C LEU A 236 4.57 -12.22 18.87
N GLN A 237 4.65 -11.02 18.30
CA GLN A 237 4.31 -9.77 18.97
C GLN A 237 3.33 -8.99 18.09
N PHE A 238 2.43 -8.27 18.75
CA PHE A 238 1.51 -7.32 18.14
C PHE A 238 1.54 -6.05 18.97
N PHE A 239 1.86 -4.93 18.34
CA PHE A 239 1.99 -3.62 19.01
C PHE A 239 2.92 -3.66 20.24
N GLY A 240 4.03 -4.39 20.13
CA GLY A 240 5.00 -4.58 21.22
C GLY A 240 4.56 -5.51 22.36
N VAL A 241 3.36 -6.08 22.29
CA VAL A 241 2.81 -7.02 23.28
C VAL A 241 2.89 -8.44 22.75
N CYS A 242 3.08 -9.42 23.65
CA CYS A 242 2.99 -10.84 23.31
C CYS A 242 1.66 -11.14 22.59
N PHE A 243 1.72 -11.78 21.42
CA PHE A 243 0.52 -12.00 20.62
C PHE A 243 -0.51 -12.89 21.32
N LEU A 244 -0.05 -13.88 22.12
CA LEU A 244 -0.95 -14.72 22.92
C LEU A 244 -1.80 -13.87 23.89
N SER A 245 -1.19 -12.90 24.58
CA SER A 245 -1.90 -11.98 25.46
C SER A 245 -2.87 -11.05 24.72
N CYS A 246 -2.57 -10.72 23.46
CA CYS A 246 -3.49 -9.95 22.62
C CYS A 246 -4.75 -10.77 22.27
N LEU A 247 -4.59 -12.07 21.98
CA LEU A 247 -5.71 -12.97 21.72
C LEU A 247 -6.63 -13.09 22.95
N ASP A 248 -6.06 -13.13 24.16
CA ASP A 248 -6.84 -13.13 25.41
C ASP A 248 -7.67 -11.84 25.55
N VAL A 249 -7.06 -10.68 25.30
CA VAL A 249 -7.73 -9.37 25.28
C VAL A 249 -8.89 -9.36 24.27
N TRP A 250 -8.73 -10.04 23.14
CA TRP A 250 -9.73 -10.14 22.09
C TRP A 250 -10.74 -11.27 22.25
N ASN A 251 -10.63 -12.06 23.33
CA ASN A 251 -11.43 -13.25 23.58
C ASN A 251 -11.35 -14.28 22.43
N LEU A 252 -10.18 -14.40 21.80
CA LEU A 252 -9.91 -15.36 20.72
C LEU A 252 -9.17 -16.58 21.24
N LYS A 253 -9.61 -17.77 20.83
CA LYS A 253 -8.94 -19.03 21.16
C LYS A 253 -7.82 -19.31 20.18
N VAL A 254 -6.72 -19.86 20.68
CA VAL A 254 -5.63 -20.37 19.85
C VAL A 254 -6.06 -21.72 19.25
N THR A 255 -6.49 -21.69 18.00
CA THR A 255 -6.85 -22.89 17.22
C THR A 255 -6.18 -22.85 15.85
N GLU A 256 -6.17 -23.98 15.15
CA GLU A 256 -5.72 -24.03 13.75
C GLU A 256 -6.55 -23.09 12.85
N GLU A 257 -7.83 -22.87 13.18
CA GLU A 257 -8.74 -21.97 12.44
C GLU A 257 -8.41 -20.49 12.63
N LEU A 258 -7.60 -20.13 13.63
CA LEU A 258 -7.13 -18.75 13.79
C LEU A 258 -6.24 -18.32 12.61
N PHE A 259 -5.59 -19.26 11.92
CA PHE A 259 -4.65 -18.95 10.84
C PHE A 259 -5.17 -19.42 9.46
N SER A 260 -5.03 -18.56 8.47
CA SER A 260 -5.23 -18.87 7.05
C SER A 260 -4.04 -19.60 6.46
N GLY A 261 -4.24 -20.20 5.28
CA GLY A 261 -3.15 -20.76 4.49
C GLY A 261 -2.44 -21.94 5.16
N ASN A 262 -1.11 -21.93 5.08
CA ASN A 262 -0.25 -23.03 5.50
C ASN A 262 -0.13 -23.11 7.04
N LYS A 263 -0.55 -24.25 7.61
CA LYS A 263 -0.53 -24.53 9.06
C LYS A 263 0.87 -24.60 9.69
N THR A 264 1.91 -24.65 8.86
CA THR A 264 3.32 -24.62 9.32
C THR A 264 3.93 -23.22 9.32
N CYS A 265 3.18 -22.19 8.90
CA CYS A 265 3.61 -20.80 8.83
C CYS A 265 2.58 -19.88 9.51
N LEU A 266 2.61 -19.86 10.83
CA LEU A 266 1.70 -19.07 11.65
C LEU A 266 2.32 -17.69 11.91
N SER A 267 1.66 -16.62 11.46
CA SER A 267 2.19 -15.24 11.53
C SER A 267 1.05 -14.24 11.67
N LEU A 268 1.37 -12.96 11.95
CA LEU A 268 0.36 -11.89 11.88
C LEU A 268 -0.25 -11.73 10.49
N TRP A 269 0.48 -12.10 9.43
CA TRP A 269 -0.03 -12.06 8.06
C TRP A 269 -1.16 -13.06 7.82
N THR A 270 -1.06 -14.23 8.45
CA THR A 270 -2.02 -15.33 8.32
C THR A 270 -3.05 -15.37 9.46
N ALA A 271 -2.88 -14.57 10.52
CA ALA A 271 -3.81 -14.53 11.65
C ALA A 271 -5.13 -13.82 11.31
N ARG A 272 -6.26 -14.49 11.56
CA ARG A 272 -7.62 -13.97 11.39
C ARG A 272 -8.03 -13.11 12.58
N ILE A 273 -7.53 -11.88 12.60
CA ILE A 273 -7.81 -10.91 13.67
C ILE A 273 -8.51 -9.65 13.15
N PHE A 274 -8.62 -9.45 11.84
CA PHE A 274 -9.15 -8.21 11.28
C PHE A 274 -10.66 -8.32 11.00
N PRO A 275 -11.51 -7.50 11.64
CA PRO A 275 -12.96 -7.60 11.53
C PRO A 275 -13.50 -7.08 10.19
N VAL A 276 -14.39 -7.87 9.59
CA VAL A 276 -15.14 -7.49 8.38
C VAL A 276 -16.37 -6.67 8.77
N CYS A 277 -16.46 -5.47 8.21
CA CYS A 277 -17.52 -4.49 8.48
C CYS A 277 -18.30 -4.13 7.20
N SER A 278 -19.47 -3.53 7.38
CA SER A 278 -20.35 -3.06 6.28
C SER A 278 -19.94 -1.70 5.72
N SER A 279 -19.22 -0.87 6.48
CA SER A 279 -18.75 0.43 6.04
C SER A 279 -17.25 0.62 6.31
N LEU A 280 -16.63 1.51 5.53
CA LEU A 280 -15.22 1.87 5.69
C LEU A 280 -14.96 2.47 7.09
N SER A 281 -15.81 3.39 7.55
CA SER A 281 -15.69 4.04 8.86
C SER A 281 -15.84 3.06 10.02
N ASP A 282 -16.77 2.12 9.93
CA ASP A 282 -16.94 1.09 10.97
C ASP A 282 -15.72 0.16 11.04
N SER A 283 -15.13 -0.17 9.89
CA SER A 283 -13.93 -1.00 9.84
C SER A 283 -12.75 -0.34 10.56
N VAL A 284 -12.53 0.96 10.34
CA VAL A 284 -11.45 1.69 11.02
C VAL A 284 -11.75 1.81 12.51
N THR A 285 -12.97 2.21 12.87
CA THR A 285 -13.39 2.37 14.27
C THR A 285 -13.21 1.07 15.05
N THR A 286 -13.61 -0.06 14.47
CA THR A 286 -13.51 -1.38 15.13
C THR A 286 -12.06 -1.81 15.26
N SER A 287 -11.24 -1.66 14.21
CA SER A 287 -9.81 -1.99 14.26
C SER A 287 -9.02 -1.09 15.23
N LEU A 288 -9.41 0.19 15.39
CA LEU A 288 -8.82 1.06 16.40
C LEU A 288 -9.23 0.68 17.82
N LYS A 289 -10.47 0.23 18.05
CA LYS A 289 -10.89 -0.34 19.34
C LYS A 289 -10.06 -1.59 19.69
N MET A 290 -9.84 -2.47 18.71
CA MET A 290 -8.99 -3.65 18.84
C MET A 290 -7.55 -3.28 19.23
N LEU A 291 -6.95 -2.28 18.56
CA LEU A 291 -5.59 -1.80 18.86
C LEU A 291 -5.50 -1.15 20.26
N ASN A 292 -6.45 -0.27 20.58
CA ASN A 292 -6.51 0.40 21.88
C ASN A 292 -6.77 -0.57 23.04
N ALA A 293 -7.52 -1.65 22.80
CA ALA A 293 -7.74 -2.71 23.78
C ALA A 293 -6.42 -3.37 24.23
N VAL A 294 -5.51 -3.64 23.28
CA VAL A 294 -4.18 -4.17 23.58
C VAL A 294 -3.36 -3.16 24.39
N LYS A 295 -3.35 -1.89 23.95
CA LYS A 295 -2.59 -0.82 24.63
C LYS A 295 -3.06 -0.59 26.07
N ASN A 296 -4.38 -0.59 26.29
CA ASN A 296 -4.99 -0.30 27.59
C ASN A 296 -5.22 -1.56 28.45
N LYS A 297 -4.91 -2.76 27.93
CA LYS A 297 -5.20 -4.05 28.56
C LYS A 297 -6.68 -4.20 28.94
N SER A 298 -7.57 -3.67 28.12
CA SER A 298 -9.02 -3.72 28.32
C SER A 298 -9.66 -4.77 27.42
N ALA A 299 -10.60 -5.56 27.93
CA ALA A 299 -11.27 -6.58 27.14
C ALA A 299 -12.03 -5.99 25.94
N PHE A 300 -11.90 -6.62 24.76
CA PHE A 300 -12.64 -6.26 23.55
C PHE A 300 -12.89 -7.50 22.69
N SER A 301 -14.06 -8.13 22.83
CA SER A 301 -14.31 -9.39 22.13
C SER A 301 -14.46 -9.22 20.62
N LEU A 302 -13.71 -10.01 19.85
CA LEU A 302 -13.81 -10.10 18.40
C LEU A 302 -14.73 -11.22 17.89
N ASN A 303 -15.28 -12.05 18.78
CA ASN A 303 -16.09 -13.24 18.41
C ASN A 303 -17.39 -12.92 17.67
N SER A 304 -17.92 -11.70 17.80
CA SER A 304 -19.12 -11.26 17.07
C SER A 304 -18.84 -10.89 15.62
N TYR A 305 -17.57 -10.81 15.21
CA TYR A 305 -17.17 -10.40 13.88
C TYR A 305 -16.74 -11.59 13.04
N LYS A 306 -17.01 -11.54 11.74
CA LYS A 306 -16.26 -12.34 10.79
C LYS A 306 -14.84 -11.77 10.71
N LEU A 307 -13.85 -12.58 10.98
CA LEU A 307 -12.44 -12.17 10.96
C LEU A 307 -11.74 -12.69 9.70
N LEU A 308 -10.82 -11.90 9.18
CA LEU A 308 -9.94 -12.27 8.07
C LEU A 308 -8.48 -12.05 8.46
N SER A 309 -7.59 -12.77 7.81
CA SER A 309 -6.17 -12.47 7.81
C SER A 309 -5.82 -11.45 6.73
N ILE A 310 -4.61 -10.87 6.78
CA ILE A 310 -4.12 -9.97 5.72
C ILE A 310 -4.07 -10.74 4.39
N GLU A 311 -3.60 -11.98 4.42
CA GLU A 311 -3.59 -12.86 3.25
C GLU A 311 -4.98 -13.00 2.60
N GLU A 312 -6.01 -13.30 3.41
CA GLU A 312 -7.38 -13.43 2.91
C GLU A 312 -7.96 -12.10 2.43
N MET A 313 -7.68 -11.00 3.14
CA MET A 313 -8.10 -9.67 2.71
C MET A 313 -7.56 -9.32 1.32
N LEU A 314 -6.31 -9.70 1.01
CA LEU A 314 -5.72 -9.48 -0.32
C LEU A 314 -6.30 -10.39 -1.40
N ILE A 315 -6.76 -11.60 -1.04
CA ILE A 315 -7.54 -12.45 -1.95
C ILE A 315 -8.88 -11.79 -2.26
N TYR A 316 -9.56 -11.24 -1.25
CA TYR A 316 -10.88 -10.63 -1.41
C TYR A 316 -10.86 -9.16 -1.87
N LYS A 317 -9.69 -8.52 -2.01
CA LYS A 317 -9.58 -7.09 -2.36
C LYS A 317 -10.45 -6.70 -3.55
N ASP A 318 -11.15 -5.58 -3.44
CA ASP A 318 -11.91 -4.94 -4.51
C ASP A 318 -11.13 -3.71 -4.98
N VAL A 319 -10.31 -3.89 -6.02
CA VAL A 319 -9.42 -2.83 -6.51
C VAL A 319 -10.20 -1.71 -7.21
N GLU A 320 -11.36 -2.00 -7.79
CA GLU A 320 -12.17 -1.01 -8.50
C GLU A 320 -12.77 0.00 -7.52
N ASP A 321 -13.34 -0.49 -6.41
CA ASP A 321 -13.84 0.39 -5.34
C ASP A 321 -12.71 1.21 -4.71
N MET A 322 -11.55 0.59 -4.46
CA MET A 322 -10.38 1.31 -3.92
C MET A 322 -9.85 2.41 -4.85
N ILE A 323 -9.85 2.17 -6.15
CA ILE A 323 -9.45 3.18 -7.16
C ILE A 323 -10.49 4.29 -7.20
N THR A 324 -11.77 3.95 -7.29
CA THR A 324 -12.89 4.91 -7.30
C THR A 324 -12.82 5.82 -6.06
N TYR A 325 -12.54 5.25 -4.89
CA TYR A 325 -12.36 6.01 -3.66
C TYR A 325 -11.20 7.02 -3.73
N ARG A 326 -10.06 6.62 -4.31
CA ARG A 326 -8.90 7.52 -4.52
C ARG A 326 -9.21 8.62 -5.51
N GLU A 327 -9.95 8.32 -6.57
CA GLU A 327 -10.38 9.30 -7.57
C GLU A 327 -11.33 10.34 -6.99
N GLN A 328 -12.28 9.91 -6.16
CA GLN A 328 -13.17 10.84 -5.44
C GLN A 328 -12.38 11.82 -4.60
N ILE A 329 -11.39 11.35 -3.83
CA ILE A 329 -10.52 12.23 -3.04
C ILE A 329 -9.76 13.21 -3.96
N PHE A 330 -9.18 12.70 -5.04
CA PHE A 330 -8.45 13.53 -6.01
C PHE A 330 -9.33 14.64 -6.59
N LEU A 331 -10.55 14.31 -7.02
CA LEU A 331 -11.51 15.27 -7.58
C LEU A 331 -11.93 16.31 -6.54
N GLU A 332 -12.25 15.90 -5.32
CA GLU A 332 -12.61 16.82 -4.22
C GLU A 332 -11.47 17.79 -3.88
N ILE A 333 -10.23 17.30 -3.82
CA ILE A 333 -9.05 18.15 -3.57
C ILE A 333 -8.85 19.13 -4.72
N SER A 334 -8.97 18.67 -5.97
CA SER A 334 -8.81 19.50 -7.17
C SER A 334 -9.88 20.59 -7.28
N LEU A 335 -11.12 20.28 -6.85
CA LEU A 335 -12.20 21.27 -6.79
C LEU A 335 -11.92 22.34 -5.73
N LYS A 336 -11.45 21.95 -4.54
CA LYS A 336 -11.08 22.90 -3.48
C LYS A 336 -9.92 23.81 -3.87
N SER A 337 -8.92 23.30 -4.60
CA SER A 337 -7.80 24.13 -5.06
C SER A 337 -8.19 25.15 -6.13
N ASN A 338 -9.28 24.92 -6.88
CA ASN A 338 -9.79 25.86 -7.88
C ASN A 338 -10.70 26.95 -7.28
N LEU A 339 -11.06 26.84 -6.00
CA LEU A 339 -11.91 27.78 -5.26
C LEU A 339 -11.10 28.76 -4.39
N ILE A 340 -9.77 28.64 -4.38
CA ILE A 340 -8.80 29.50 -3.68
C ILE A 340 -7.96 30.22 -4.73
#